data_AF-A0A158FFR0-F1
#
_entry.id   AF-A0A158FFR0-F1
#
_cell.length_a   1.000
_cell.length_b   1.000
_cell.length_c   1.000
_cell.angle_alpha   90.00
_cell.angle_beta   90.00
_cell.angle_gamma   90.00
#
_symmetry.space_group_name_H-M   'P 1'
#
loop_
_entity.id
_entity.type
_entity.pdbx_description
1 polymer ?
#
loop_
_entity_poly.entity_id
_entity_poly.type
_entity_poly.pdbx_seq_one_letter_code
_entity_poly.pdbx_strand_id
1 'polypeptide(L)'
;MVAIVFAFAGLFFGIKSLLSGEYFSAGSSIICGGMVATAVTLRNFDVLSSNWWEVGACLCTAVSLFGAFAESPALDMERQEIQNEIWQQSAELAFGVYGTRVLATEVTAEAENLLKSCAMQATLDLQATTVNAQKALYLGPTASLLEASAELTSKPPPQDCLAAFANFNRAHPELFIRVTRKHAEWLRRHKIIG
;
A
#
# COMPACT_ATOMS: atom_id res chain seq x y z
N MET A 1 4.98 -33.09 -0.88
CA MET A 1 5.62 -31.97 -1.59
C MET A 1 4.74 -30.74 -1.66
N VAL A 2 3.50 -30.83 -2.17
CA VAL A 2 2.60 -29.65 -2.30
C VAL A 2 2.36 -28.89 -1.00
N ALA A 3 2.12 -29.57 0.13
CA ALA A 3 1.92 -28.92 1.44
C ALA A 3 3.13 -28.09 1.91
N ILE A 4 4.35 -28.58 1.64
CA ILE A 4 5.59 -27.91 2.01
C ILE A 4 5.72 -26.60 1.23
N VAL A 5 5.35 -26.59 -0.05
CA VAL A 5 5.36 -25.37 -0.87
C VAL A 5 4.43 -24.30 -0.29
N PHE A 6 3.20 -24.67 0.10
CA PHE A 6 2.25 -23.72 0.71
C PHE A 6 2.71 -23.20 2.07
N ALA A 7 3.28 -24.07 2.91
CA ALA A 7 3.85 -23.67 4.19
C ALA A 7 5.00 -22.67 4.01
N PHE A 8 5.95 -22.97 3.11
CA PHE A 8 7.06 -22.07 2.80
C PHE A 8 6.58 -20.77 2.17
N ALA A 9 5.56 -20.80 1.31
CA ALA A 9 5.01 -19.59 0.71
C ALA A 9 4.37 -18.69 1.77
N GLY A 10 3.52 -19.24 2.66
CA GLY A 10 2.93 -18.46 3.76
C GLY A 10 3.99 -17.86 4.71
N LEU A 11 5.04 -18.62 5.00
CA LEU A 11 6.15 -18.17 5.86
C LEU A 11 7.01 -17.09 5.16
N PHE A 12 7.29 -17.25 3.87
CA PHE A 12 7.99 -16.27 3.06
C PHE A 12 7.23 -14.95 2.97
N PHE A 13 5.93 -14.99 2.67
CA PHE A 13 5.08 -13.80 2.65
C PHE A 13 4.96 -13.17 4.03
N GLY A 14 4.84 -13.97 5.09
CA GLY A 14 4.86 -13.49 6.47
C GLY A 14 6.13 -12.72 6.82
N ILE A 15 7.31 -13.26 6.47
CA ILE A 15 8.59 -12.58 6.68
C ILE A 15 8.67 -11.30 5.85
N LYS A 16 8.26 -11.32 4.58
CA LYS A 16 8.25 -10.13 3.71
C LYS A 16 7.40 -9.02 4.31
N SER A 17 6.17 -9.32 4.75
CA SER A 17 5.29 -8.33 5.38
C SER A 17 5.85 -7.81 6.71
N LEU A 18 6.49 -8.67 7.52
CA LEU A 18 7.22 -8.20 8.73
C LEU A 18 8.33 -7.20 8.39
N LEU A 19 9.09 -7.44 7.32
CA LEU A 19 10.14 -6.51 6.87
C LEU A 19 9.57 -5.19 6.35
N SER A 20 8.34 -5.19 5.83
CA SER A 20 7.61 -3.98 5.43
C SER A 20 6.93 -3.25 6.59
N GLY A 21 6.96 -3.79 7.82
CA GLY A 21 6.24 -3.26 8.98
C GLY A 21 4.74 -3.60 9.02
N GLU A 22 4.31 -4.53 8.16
CA GLU A 22 2.94 -5.03 8.03
C GLU A 22 2.72 -6.27 8.93
N TYR A 23 2.62 -6.06 10.24
CA TYR A 23 2.50 -7.12 11.24
C TYR A 23 1.22 -7.96 11.14
N PHE A 24 0.09 -7.34 10.78
CA PHE A 24 -1.20 -8.01 10.66
C PHE A 24 -1.27 -8.84 9.39
N SER A 25 -0.83 -8.29 8.25
CA SER A 25 -0.69 -9.05 6.99
C SER A 25 0.28 -10.23 7.13
N ALA A 26 1.35 -10.06 7.91
CA ALA A 26 2.27 -11.15 8.21
C ALA A 26 1.60 -12.27 9.02
N GLY A 27 0.85 -11.89 10.06
CA GLY A 27 0.11 -12.84 10.89
C GLY A 27 -0.92 -13.63 10.08
N SER A 28 -1.71 -12.97 9.24
CA SER A 28 -2.69 -13.66 8.40
C SER A 28 -2.03 -14.59 7.40
N SER A 29 -0.94 -14.18 6.75
CA SER A 29 -0.20 -15.01 5.78
C SER A 29 0.33 -16.31 6.40
N ILE A 30 0.85 -16.25 7.62
CA ILE A 30 1.35 -17.43 8.35
C ILE A 30 0.20 -18.36 8.75
N ILE A 31 -0.90 -17.80 9.28
CA ILE A 31 -2.07 -18.58 9.70
C ILE A 31 -2.73 -19.26 8.49
N CYS A 32 -3.02 -18.50 7.44
CA CYS A 32 -3.60 -19.00 6.20
C CYS A 32 -2.71 -20.05 5.53
N GLY A 33 -1.39 -19.81 5.45
CA GLY A 33 -0.43 -20.78 4.89
C GLY A 33 -0.33 -22.07 5.71
N GLY A 34 -0.34 -21.96 7.04
CA GLY A 34 -0.37 -23.10 7.95
C GLY A 34 -1.62 -23.95 7.77
N MET A 35 -2.79 -23.31 7.73
CA MET A 35 -4.06 -24.00 7.50
C MET A 35 -4.08 -24.77 6.17
N VAL A 36 -3.69 -24.13 5.06
CA VAL A 36 -3.62 -24.78 3.74
C VAL A 36 -2.63 -25.94 3.75
N ALA A 37 -1.47 -25.77 4.40
CA ALA A 37 -0.48 -26.84 4.52
C ALA A 37 -1.03 -28.05 5.30
N THR A 38 -1.76 -27.82 6.39
CA THR A 38 -2.40 -28.88 7.21
C THR A 38 -3.48 -29.63 6.42
N ALA A 39 -4.35 -28.92 5.68
CA ALA A 39 -5.37 -29.56 4.85
C ALA A 39 -4.75 -30.47 3.76
N VAL A 40 -3.67 -30.00 3.11
CA VAL A 40 -2.99 -30.77 2.07
C VAL A 40 -2.20 -31.95 2.65
N THR A 41 -1.61 -31.83 3.86
CA THR A 41 -0.88 -32.95 4.49
C THR A 41 -1.80 -34.08 4.92
N LEU A 42 -2.96 -33.74 5.48
CA LEU A 42 -3.93 -34.74 5.94
C LEU A 42 -4.65 -35.44 4.77
N ARG A 43 -4.54 -34.93 3.53
CA ARG A 43 -5.28 -35.39 2.33
C ARG A 43 -6.79 -35.54 2.55
N ASN A 44 -7.30 -34.90 3.58
CA ASN A 44 -8.67 -35.05 4.03
C ASN A 44 -9.40 -33.73 3.81
N PHE A 45 -10.13 -33.65 2.72
CA PHE A 45 -10.95 -32.49 2.40
C PHE A 45 -12.16 -32.36 3.35
N ASP A 46 -12.52 -33.40 4.11
CA ASP A 46 -13.54 -33.29 5.16
C ASP A 46 -13.07 -32.44 6.34
N VAL A 47 -11.75 -32.20 6.49
CA VAL A 47 -11.26 -31.24 7.50
C VAL A 47 -11.76 -29.82 7.19
N LEU A 48 -12.07 -29.51 5.92
CA LEU A 48 -12.60 -28.21 5.51
C LEU A 48 -14.00 -27.93 6.06
N SER A 49 -14.78 -28.98 6.42
CA SER A 49 -16.10 -28.84 7.04
C SER A 49 -16.05 -28.92 8.57
N SER A 50 -14.86 -29.04 9.17
CA SER A 50 -14.74 -29.05 10.62
C SER A 50 -14.92 -27.65 11.22
N ASN A 51 -15.58 -27.57 12.38
CA ASN A 51 -15.74 -26.30 13.11
C ASN A 51 -14.40 -25.61 13.38
N TRP A 52 -13.31 -26.37 13.57
CA TRP A 52 -11.97 -25.81 13.76
C TRP A 52 -11.44 -25.11 12.51
N TRP A 53 -11.76 -25.64 11.32
CA TRP A 53 -11.41 -24.99 10.06
C TRP A 53 -12.18 -23.70 9.86
N GLU A 54 -13.49 -23.69 10.14
CA GLU A 54 -14.31 -22.47 10.08
C GLU A 54 -13.80 -21.39 11.04
N VAL A 55 -13.45 -21.76 12.28
CA VAL A 55 -12.87 -20.82 13.26
C VAL A 55 -11.53 -20.27 12.75
N GLY A 56 -10.66 -21.13 12.22
CA GLY A 56 -9.38 -20.70 11.66
C GLY A 56 -9.54 -19.78 10.45
N ALA A 57 -10.48 -20.08 9.56
CA ALA A 57 -10.78 -19.28 8.38
C ALA A 57 -11.37 -17.92 8.78
N CYS A 58 -12.31 -17.91 9.74
CA CYS A 58 -12.86 -16.69 10.31
C CYS A 58 -11.78 -15.82 10.94
N LEU A 59 -10.86 -16.41 11.70
CA LEU A 59 -9.74 -15.69 12.31
C LEU A 59 -8.77 -15.16 11.24
N CYS A 60 -8.44 -15.94 10.21
CA CYS A 60 -7.58 -15.45 9.13
C CYS A 60 -8.25 -14.31 8.36
N THR A 61 -9.54 -14.41 8.05
CA THR A 61 -10.32 -13.33 7.42
C THR A 61 -10.37 -12.09 8.30
N ALA A 62 -10.64 -12.23 9.60
CA ALA A 62 -10.69 -11.11 10.53
C ALA A 62 -9.34 -10.38 10.60
N VAL A 63 -8.24 -11.12 10.80
CA VAL A 63 -6.88 -10.55 10.84
C VAL A 63 -6.51 -9.90 9.50
N SER A 64 -6.88 -10.52 8.37
CA SER A 64 -6.62 -9.95 7.04
C SER A 64 -7.42 -8.68 6.80
N LEU A 65 -8.68 -8.64 7.23
CA LEU A 65 -9.52 -7.45 7.14
C LEU A 65 -8.95 -6.33 8.01
N PHE A 66 -8.58 -6.63 9.26
CA PHE A 66 -7.94 -5.68 10.15
C PHE A 66 -6.62 -5.17 9.58
N GLY A 67 -5.77 -6.03 9.01
CA GLY A 67 -4.53 -5.62 8.35
C GLY A 67 -4.80 -4.73 7.14
N ALA A 68 -5.76 -5.09 6.30
CA ALA A 68 -6.15 -4.29 5.13
C ALA A 68 -6.61 -2.87 5.49
N PHE A 69 -7.16 -2.65 6.69
CA PHE A 69 -7.47 -1.31 7.18
C PHE A 69 -6.27 -0.69 7.92
N ALA A 70 -5.77 -1.34 8.96
CA ALA A 70 -4.74 -0.78 9.85
C ALA A 70 -3.42 -0.44 9.14
N GLU A 71 -3.08 -1.18 8.09
CA GLU A 71 -1.82 -1.04 7.34
C GLU A 71 -2.02 -0.34 5.99
N SER A 72 -3.25 0.06 5.66
CA SER A 72 -3.50 0.76 4.41
C SER A 72 -2.86 2.15 4.45
N PRO A 73 -2.08 2.52 3.41
CA PRO A 73 -1.66 3.89 3.17
C PRO A 73 -2.81 4.90 3.21
N ALA A 74 -4.04 4.47 2.91
CA ALA A 74 -5.22 5.31 2.93
C ALA A 74 -5.72 5.66 4.34
N LEU A 75 -5.17 5.07 5.40
CA LEU A 75 -5.50 5.40 6.79
C LEU A 75 -4.35 6.11 7.53
N ASP A 76 -3.20 6.31 6.88
CA ASP A 76 -2.16 7.20 7.37
C ASP A 76 -2.61 8.66 7.16
N MET A 77 -3.27 9.21 8.18
CA MET A 77 -3.82 10.57 8.16
C MET A 77 -2.73 11.62 7.93
N GLU A 78 -1.52 11.40 8.43
CA GLU A 78 -0.40 12.33 8.27
C GLU A 78 0.11 12.30 6.81
N ARG A 79 0.26 11.11 6.23
CA ARG A 79 0.57 10.96 4.80
C ARG A 79 -0.49 11.61 3.92
N GLN A 80 -1.77 11.39 4.21
CA GLN A 80 -2.87 11.98 3.43
C GLN A 80 -2.90 13.49 3.54
N GLU A 81 -2.66 14.06 4.72
CA GLU A 81 -2.56 15.50 4.90
C GLU A 81 -1.41 16.07 4.05
N ILE A 82 -0.23 15.44 4.08
CA ILE A 82 0.92 15.85 3.27
C ILE A 82 0.61 15.77 1.77
N GLN A 83 0.05 14.65 1.29
CA GLN A 83 -0.31 14.48 -0.12
C GLN A 83 -1.35 15.51 -0.57
N ASN A 84 -2.33 15.81 0.29
CA ASN A 84 -3.34 16.82 0.00
C ASN A 84 -2.74 18.24 -0.06
N GLU A 85 -1.83 18.58 0.85
CA GLU A 85 -1.13 19.88 0.79
C GLU A 85 -0.21 19.99 -0.44
N ILE A 86 0.49 18.92 -0.81
CA ILE A 86 1.27 18.86 -2.05
C ILE A 86 0.37 19.04 -3.27
N TRP A 87 -0.78 18.34 -3.29
CA TRP A 87 -1.79 18.47 -4.35
C TRP A 87 -2.34 19.90 -4.45
N GLN A 88 -2.69 20.53 -3.33
CA GLN A 88 -3.16 21.93 -3.31
C GLN A 88 -2.08 22.88 -3.83
N GLN A 89 -0.85 22.76 -3.31
CA GLN A 89 0.23 23.66 -3.70
C GLN A 89 0.67 23.46 -5.17
N SER A 90 0.68 22.22 -5.66
CA SER A 90 0.93 21.94 -7.09
C SER A 90 -0.20 22.46 -7.98
N ALA A 91 -1.47 22.40 -7.54
CA ALA A 91 -2.58 23.01 -8.27
C ALA A 91 -2.44 24.54 -8.35
N GLU A 92 -2.03 25.18 -7.25
CA GLU A 92 -1.75 26.62 -7.23
C GLU A 92 -0.63 27.01 -8.21
N LEU A 93 0.44 26.21 -8.28
CA LEU A 93 1.55 26.41 -9.21
C LEU A 93 1.14 26.17 -10.67
N ALA A 94 0.39 25.10 -10.94
CA ALA A 94 -0.04 24.72 -12.29
C ALA A 94 -1.07 25.70 -12.88
N PHE A 95 -2.03 26.14 -12.08
CA PHE A 95 -3.14 27.00 -12.55
C PHE A 95 -2.92 28.50 -12.28
N GLY A 96 -1.85 28.87 -11.57
CA GLY A 96 -1.48 30.27 -11.34
C GLY A 96 -2.48 31.06 -10.49
N VAL A 97 -3.28 30.38 -9.65
CA VAL A 97 -4.44 30.95 -8.94
C VAL A 97 -4.05 32.07 -7.95
N TYR A 98 -2.79 32.13 -7.50
CA TYR A 98 -2.28 33.14 -6.56
C TYR A 98 -1.19 34.09 -7.11
N GLY A 99 -1.17 34.31 -8.42
CA GLY A 99 -0.90 35.62 -9.00
C GLY A 99 0.43 36.36 -8.72
N THR A 100 1.54 35.71 -8.35
CA THR A 100 2.76 36.51 -8.03
C THR A 100 4.05 36.15 -8.74
N ARG A 101 4.15 35.06 -9.52
CA ARG A 101 5.31 34.79 -10.37
C ARG A 101 4.91 34.13 -11.67
N VAL A 102 5.32 34.71 -12.79
CA VAL A 102 5.37 33.99 -14.07
C VAL A 102 6.41 32.89 -13.90
N LEU A 103 5.94 31.67 -13.61
CA LEU A 103 6.80 30.49 -13.60
C LEU A 103 7.23 30.18 -15.03
N ALA A 104 8.44 29.64 -15.18
CA ALA A 104 8.86 29.10 -16.47
C ALA A 104 7.93 27.95 -16.87
N THR A 105 7.65 27.82 -18.17
CA THR A 105 6.74 26.80 -18.71
C THR A 105 7.11 25.39 -18.30
N GLU A 106 8.40 25.13 -18.11
CA GLU A 106 8.94 23.85 -17.63
C GLU A 106 8.48 23.53 -16.20
N VAL A 107 8.53 24.51 -15.29
CA VAL A 107 8.14 24.33 -13.88
C VAL A 107 6.64 24.09 -13.75
N THR A 108 5.83 24.77 -14.55
CA THR A 108 4.38 24.51 -14.63
C THR A 108 4.07 23.11 -15.15
N ALA A 109 4.80 22.63 -16.16
CA ALA A 109 4.59 21.28 -16.70
C ALA A 109 4.95 20.19 -15.67
N GLU A 110 6.02 20.40 -14.90
CA GLU A 110 6.39 19.50 -13.79
C GLU A 110 5.37 19.54 -12.64
N ALA A 111 4.87 20.73 -12.29
CA ALA A 111 3.82 20.88 -11.28
C ALA A 111 2.51 20.18 -11.71
N GLU A 112 2.14 20.24 -13.00
CA GLU A 112 0.99 19.50 -13.53
C GLU A 112 1.20 17.98 -13.44
N ASN A 113 2.41 17.49 -13.70
CA ASN A 113 2.72 16.06 -13.58
C ASN A 113 2.63 15.61 -12.12
N LEU A 114 3.16 16.41 -11.19
CA LEU A 114 3.03 16.15 -9.76
C LEU A 114 1.56 16.12 -9.32
N LEU A 115 0.77 17.10 -9.75
CA LEU A 115 -0.66 17.18 -9.49
C LEU A 115 -1.40 15.91 -9.97
N LYS A 116 -1.12 15.46 -11.19
CA LYS A 116 -1.70 14.23 -11.77
C LYS A 116 -1.29 12.99 -10.97
N SER A 117 -0.01 12.85 -10.61
CA SER A 117 0.47 11.72 -9.80
C SER A 117 -0.23 11.65 -8.44
N CYS A 118 -0.40 12.79 -7.78
CA CYS A 118 -1.10 12.86 -6.49
C CYS A 118 -2.60 12.54 -6.60
N ALA A 119 -3.27 13.03 -7.64
CA ALA A 119 -4.68 12.70 -7.90
C ALA A 119 -4.88 11.20 -8.23
N MET A 120 -3.99 10.62 -9.03
CA MET A 120 -4.05 9.19 -9.36
C MET A 120 -3.76 8.32 -8.14
N GLN A 121 -2.78 8.68 -7.31
CA GLN A 121 -2.42 7.90 -6.14
C GLN A 121 -3.57 7.75 -5.16
N ALA A 122 -4.32 8.82 -4.87
CA ALA A 122 -5.48 8.72 -3.98
C ALA A 122 -6.52 7.70 -4.49
N THR A 123 -6.72 7.65 -5.81
CA THR A 123 -7.62 6.67 -6.44
C THR A 123 -7.05 5.26 -6.36
N LEU A 124 -5.75 5.09 -6.61
CA LEU A 124 -5.06 3.80 -6.56
C LEU A 124 -5.04 3.22 -5.14
N ASP A 125 -4.77 4.05 -4.13
CA ASP A 125 -4.72 3.62 -2.72
C ASP A 125 -6.11 3.18 -2.23
N LEU A 126 -7.18 3.89 -2.63
CA LEU A 126 -8.56 3.48 -2.37
C LEU A 126 -8.92 2.18 -3.10
N GLN A 127 -8.55 2.06 -4.39
CA GLN A 127 -8.76 0.84 -5.15
C GLN A 127 -8.04 -0.34 -4.50
N ALA A 128 -6.77 -0.19 -4.13
CA ALA A 128 -5.99 -1.21 -3.44
C ALA A 128 -6.65 -1.64 -2.12
N THR A 129 -7.13 -0.68 -1.32
CA THR A 129 -7.84 -0.97 -0.06
C THR A 129 -9.14 -1.74 -0.31
N THR A 130 -9.96 -1.30 -1.26
CA THR A 130 -11.22 -1.98 -1.60
C THR A 130 -11.01 -3.37 -2.16
N VAL A 131 -10.00 -3.53 -3.02
CA VAL A 131 -9.61 -4.82 -3.61
C VAL A 131 -9.09 -5.75 -2.51
N ASN A 132 -8.27 -5.27 -1.58
CA ASN A 132 -7.79 -6.06 -0.43
C ASN A 132 -8.94 -6.46 0.52
N ALA A 133 -9.89 -5.55 0.78
CA ALA A 133 -11.07 -5.86 1.57
C ALA A 133 -11.98 -6.91 0.87
N GLN A 134 -12.20 -6.77 -0.44
CA GLN A 134 -12.95 -7.76 -1.22
C GLN A 134 -12.27 -9.13 -1.21
N LYS A 135 -10.93 -9.20 -1.30
CA LYS A 135 -10.21 -10.46 -1.20
C LYS A 135 -10.42 -11.13 0.16
N ALA A 136 -10.28 -10.35 1.23
CA ALA A 136 -10.49 -10.85 2.58
C ALA A 136 -11.90 -11.44 2.76
N LEU A 137 -12.91 -10.81 2.14
CA LEU A 137 -14.31 -11.24 2.24
C LEU A 137 -14.68 -12.42 1.34
N TYR A 138 -14.25 -12.44 0.08
CA TYR A 138 -14.79 -13.36 -0.93
C TYR A 138 -13.84 -14.46 -1.38
N LEU A 139 -12.53 -14.21 -1.31
CA LEU A 139 -11.55 -15.04 -2.02
C LEU A 139 -10.82 -16.04 -1.10
N GLY A 140 -10.85 -15.80 0.22
CA GLY A 140 -10.29 -16.71 1.21
C GLY A 140 -8.76 -16.86 1.13
N PRO A 141 -8.16 -17.74 1.96
CA PRO A 141 -6.71 -17.84 2.18
C PRO A 141 -5.89 -18.17 0.91
N THR A 142 -6.44 -19.01 0.02
CA THR A 142 -5.74 -19.53 -1.16
C THR A 142 -5.55 -18.49 -2.25
N ALA A 143 -6.52 -17.60 -2.44
CA ALA A 143 -6.46 -16.57 -3.46
C ALA A 143 -5.57 -15.39 -3.06
N SER A 144 -5.50 -15.04 -1.77
CA SER A 144 -4.52 -14.08 -1.25
C SER A 144 -3.08 -14.52 -1.57
N LEU A 145 -2.81 -15.83 -1.49
CA LEU A 145 -1.51 -16.42 -1.81
C LEU A 145 -1.20 -16.38 -3.32
N LEU A 146 -2.22 -16.64 -4.16
CA LEU A 146 -2.09 -16.57 -5.62
C LEU A 146 -1.80 -15.14 -6.10
N GLU A 147 -2.43 -14.14 -5.49
CA GLU A 147 -2.23 -12.76 -5.88
C GLU A 147 -0.91 -12.18 -5.41
N ALA A 148 -0.46 -12.52 -4.20
CA ALA A 148 0.89 -12.17 -3.76
C ALA A 148 1.96 -12.72 -4.71
N SER A 149 1.68 -13.84 -5.40
CA SER A 149 2.53 -14.36 -6.47
C SER A 149 2.40 -13.60 -7.80
N ALA A 150 1.23 -13.03 -8.11
CA ALA A 150 1.00 -12.22 -9.29
C ALA A 150 1.66 -10.82 -9.16
N GLU A 151 1.63 -10.20 -7.98
CA GLU A 151 2.29 -8.92 -7.70
C GLU A 151 3.81 -8.98 -7.91
N LEU A 152 4.43 -10.14 -7.71
CA LEU A 152 5.85 -10.36 -8.01
C LEU A 152 6.18 -10.27 -9.51
N THR A 153 5.17 -10.37 -10.39
CA THR A 153 5.33 -10.40 -11.85
C THR A 153 4.79 -9.15 -12.56
N SER A 154 4.05 -8.29 -11.88
CA SER A 154 3.49 -7.07 -12.47
C SER A 154 4.53 -5.94 -12.60
N LYS A 155 4.37 -5.12 -13.64
CA LYS A 155 5.18 -3.91 -13.89
C LYS A 155 5.21 -3.00 -12.64
N PRO A 156 6.31 -2.24 -12.44
CA PRO A 156 6.39 -1.32 -11.33
C PRO A 156 5.20 -0.34 -11.37
N PRO A 157 4.58 -0.05 -10.22
CA PRO A 157 3.48 0.88 -10.15
C PRO A 157 3.91 2.27 -10.65
N PRO A 158 2.97 3.12 -11.13
CA PRO A 158 3.27 4.50 -11.48
C PRO A 158 3.98 5.22 -10.32
N GLN A 159 4.80 6.23 -10.63
CA GLN A 159 5.54 7.00 -9.61
C GLN A 159 4.58 7.51 -8.54
N ASP A 160 4.83 7.12 -7.28
CA ASP A 160 4.14 7.64 -6.11
C ASP A 160 4.21 9.18 -6.08
N CYS A 161 3.12 9.84 -5.71
CA CYS A 161 3.02 11.29 -5.45
C CYS A 161 4.20 11.80 -4.63
N LEU A 162 4.57 11.07 -3.56
CA LEU A 162 5.68 11.45 -2.70
C LEU A 162 7.05 11.30 -3.38
N ALA A 163 7.20 10.33 -4.30
CA ALA A 163 8.41 10.19 -5.11
C ALA A 163 8.51 11.29 -6.17
N ALA A 164 7.39 11.62 -6.83
CA ALA A 164 7.30 12.75 -7.75
C ALA A 164 7.60 14.08 -7.02
N PHE A 165 7.04 14.25 -5.83
CA PHE A 165 7.31 15.38 -4.96
C PHE A 165 8.79 15.45 -4.55
N ALA A 166 9.40 14.33 -4.14
CA ALA A 166 10.81 14.30 -3.78
C ALA A 166 11.70 14.77 -4.94
N ASN A 167 11.40 14.33 -6.16
CA ASN A 167 12.14 14.76 -7.35
C ASN A 167 11.94 16.25 -7.63
N PHE A 168 10.69 16.73 -7.59
CA PHE A 168 10.37 18.13 -7.86
C PHE A 168 10.92 19.08 -6.79
N ASN A 169 10.82 18.70 -5.52
CA ASN A 169 11.35 19.48 -4.39
C ASN A 169 12.89 19.52 -4.36
N ARG A 170 13.58 18.56 -4.97
CA ARG A 170 15.05 18.64 -5.16
C ARG A 170 15.44 19.71 -6.18
N ALA A 171 14.64 19.90 -7.23
CA ALA A 171 14.88 20.90 -8.25
C ALA A 171 14.43 22.30 -7.78
N HIS A 172 13.30 22.38 -7.08
CA HIS A 172 12.64 23.63 -6.69
C HIS A 172 12.21 23.63 -5.20
N PRO A 173 13.15 23.56 -4.25
CA PRO A 173 12.83 23.46 -2.82
C PRO A 173 12.07 24.69 -2.30
N GLU A 174 12.29 25.87 -2.90
CA GLU A 174 11.63 27.11 -2.54
C GLU A 174 10.12 27.10 -2.77
N LEU A 175 9.65 26.27 -3.70
CA LEU A 175 8.24 26.19 -4.05
C LEU A 175 7.42 25.43 -3.01
N PHE A 176 8.03 24.60 -2.16
CA PHE A 176 7.34 23.78 -1.15
C PHE A 176 7.86 24.03 0.28
N ILE A 177 8.40 25.22 0.57
CA ILE A 177 8.89 25.58 1.91
C ILE A 177 7.81 25.35 2.99
N ARG A 178 6.55 25.64 2.68
CA ARG A 178 5.44 25.49 3.63
C ARG A 178 5.26 24.02 4.03
N VAL A 179 5.13 23.13 3.04
CA VAL A 179 4.96 21.68 3.25
C VAL A 179 6.19 21.07 3.90
N THR A 180 7.39 21.36 3.36
CA THR A 180 8.65 20.79 3.88
C THR A 180 8.96 21.24 5.30
N ARG A 181 8.60 22.48 5.69
CA ARG A 181 8.79 22.96 7.06
C ARG A 181 7.74 22.38 8.01
N LYS A 182 6.47 22.33 7.61
CA LYS A 182 5.38 21.81 8.46
C LYS A 182 5.56 20.33 8.76
N HIS A 183 5.97 19.54 7.77
CA HIS A 183 6.04 18.07 7.84
C HIS A 183 7.48 17.52 7.82
N ALA A 184 8.45 18.32 8.26
CA ALA A 184 9.87 18.02 8.14
C ALA A 184 10.26 16.67 8.78
N GLU A 185 9.74 16.37 9.96
CA GLU A 185 10.07 15.14 10.69
C GLU A 185 9.57 13.89 9.96
N TRP A 186 8.32 13.92 9.51
CA TRP A 186 7.71 12.82 8.76
C TRP A 186 8.43 12.58 7.44
N LEU A 187 8.69 13.65 6.67
CA LEU A 187 9.36 13.56 5.37
C LEU A 187 10.80 13.02 5.49
N ARG A 188 11.53 13.35 6.56
CA ARG A 188 12.86 12.78 6.83
C ARG A 188 12.78 11.32 7.27
N ARG A 189 11.84 10.98 8.16
CA ARG A 189 11.65 9.59 8.63
C ARG A 189 11.38 8.65 7.45
N HIS A 190 10.66 9.12 6.44
CA HIS A 190 10.30 8.37 5.24
C HIS A 190 11.26 8.60 4.05
N LYS A 191 12.40 9.30 4.26
CA LYS A 191 13.44 9.55 3.24
C LYS A 191 12.93 10.22 1.96
N ILE A 192 11.88 11.03 2.07
CA ILE A 192 11.30 11.80 0.96
C ILE A 192 12.15 13.05 0.71
N ILE A 193 12.64 13.68 1.78
CA ILE A 193 13.60 14.78 1.72
C ILE A 193 14.90 14.36 2.42
N GLY A 194 16.03 14.78 1.84
CA GLY A 194 17.39 14.58 2.37
C GLY A 194 17.87 15.80 3.14
#